data_AF-A0A5M5BY27-F1
#
_entry.id   AF-A0A5M5BY27-F1
#
_cell.length_a   1.000
_cell.length_b   1.000
_cell.length_c   1.000
_cell.angle_alpha   90.00
_cell.angle_beta   90.00
_cell.angle_gamma   90.00
#
_symmetry.space_group_name_H-M   'P 1'
#
loop_
_entity.id
_entity.type
_entity.pdbx_description
1 polymer ?
#
loop_
_entity_poly.entity_id
_entity_poly.type
_entity_poly.pdbx_seq_one_letter_code
_entity_poly.pdbx_strand_id
1 'polypeptide(L)'
;MAANLAVVISSCDLYSDCWKPLFHSIHQYWSDCPYSIYLISNHKDSGDESIRTIKVGEHLGWGSNTKKALAEIHEEYILYLQEDYFLGAPMSTDAVEKHVHFCSDNNVDYIRLEAPYRDNLPIHGNIDYCEDPVAAKYAFSLQPSIWKKDSLHQFCIEGWTGWDYERNICDYIQKNKINIRGSVVNSKRKADIGFPMVDGTGIRKGIWTREGYRYLIENGFNVEAAGRKVEGKFMSCCMKQHGFFKIPARVIIRIMEKFMSR
;
A
#
# COMPACT_ATOMS: atom_id res chain seq x y z
N MET A 1 24.60 -2.44 -8.99
CA MET A 1 24.31 -3.14 -7.72
C MET A 1 22.88 -2.78 -7.38
N ALA A 2 22.07 -3.76 -6.95
CA ALA A 2 20.69 -3.49 -6.58
C ALA A 2 20.61 -2.40 -5.51
N ALA A 3 19.54 -1.61 -5.55
CA ALA A 3 19.28 -0.57 -4.56
C ALA A 3 19.23 -1.15 -3.13
N ASN A 4 19.64 -0.38 -2.13
CA ASN A 4 19.54 -0.76 -0.72
C ASN A 4 18.08 -0.65 -0.21
N LEU A 5 17.24 -1.58 -0.65
CA LEU A 5 15.78 -1.56 -0.48
C LEU A 5 15.28 -2.91 0.07
N ALA A 6 14.33 -2.83 1.00
CA ALA A 6 13.50 -3.97 1.42
C ALA A 6 12.05 -3.78 0.95
N VAL A 7 11.37 -4.88 0.59
CA VAL A 7 9.92 -4.89 0.43
C VAL A 7 9.30 -5.23 1.78
N VAL A 8 8.39 -4.39 2.27
CA VAL A 8 7.72 -4.59 3.56
C VAL A 8 6.22 -4.67 3.35
N ILE A 9 5.68 -5.85 3.64
CA ILE A 9 4.25 -6.15 3.62
C ILE A 9 3.74 -5.99 5.05
N SER A 10 3.08 -4.87 5.32
CA SER A 10 2.46 -4.59 6.61
C SER A 10 1.15 -5.37 6.73
N SER A 11 1.13 -6.41 7.58
CA SER A 11 -0.07 -7.22 7.84
C SER A 11 -0.29 -7.56 9.32
N CYS A 12 -1.28 -8.41 9.58
CA CYS A 12 -1.55 -9.02 10.88
C CYS A 12 -2.21 -10.40 10.70
N ASP A 13 -2.25 -11.21 11.75
CA ASP A 13 -2.70 -12.61 11.66
C ASP A 13 -4.16 -12.76 11.21
N LEU A 14 -4.97 -11.71 11.38
CA LEU A 14 -6.36 -11.64 10.93
C LEU A 14 -6.50 -11.57 9.42
N TYR A 15 -5.43 -11.22 8.70
CA TYR A 15 -5.39 -11.12 7.24
C TYR A 15 -4.49 -12.17 6.59
N SER A 16 -4.21 -13.26 7.31
CA SER A 16 -3.38 -14.36 6.79
C SER A 16 -3.93 -15.04 5.53
N ASP A 17 -5.21 -14.86 5.25
CA ASP A 17 -5.86 -15.34 4.03
C ASP A 17 -5.45 -14.54 2.77
N CYS A 18 -4.86 -13.35 2.91
CA CYS A 18 -4.31 -12.56 1.80
C CYS A 18 -2.87 -12.96 1.43
N TRP A 19 -2.13 -13.58 2.35
CA TRP A 19 -0.68 -13.76 2.21
C TRP A 19 -0.32 -14.67 1.04
N LYS A 20 -0.90 -15.87 0.97
CA LYS A 20 -0.65 -16.80 -0.14
C LYS A 20 -1.03 -16.19 -1.50
N PRO A 21 -2.21 -15.56 -1.67
CA PRO A 21 -2.54 -14.81 -2.89
C PRO A 21 -1.53 -13.73 -3.27
N LEU A 22 -1.04 -12.96 -2.29
CA LEU A 22 -0.04 -11.91 -2.52
C LEU A 22 1.31 -12.50 -2.94
N PHE A 23 1.81 -13.52 -2.23
CA PHE A 23 3.10 -14.14 -2.55
C PHE A 23 3.07 -14.80 -3.92
N HIS A 24 1.98 -15.49 -4.26
CA HIS A 24 1.75 -16.01 -5.61
C HIS A 24 1.84 -14.90 -6.67
N SER A 25 1.21 -13.74 -6.42
CA SER A 25 1.30 -12.61 -7.34
C SER A 25 2.73 -12.08 -7.48
N ILE A 26 3.50 -12.03 -6.38
CA ILE A 26 4.88 -11.57 -6.37
C ILE A 26 5.78 -12.54 -7.14
N HIS A 27 5.65 -13.84 -6.92
CA HIS A 27 6.44 -14.83 -7.65
C HIS A 27 6.11 -14.86 -9.13
N GLN A 28 4.84 -14.67 -9.48
CA GLN A 28 4.39 -14.65 -10.87
C GLN A 28 4.83 -13.39 -11.61
N TYR A 29 4.68 -12.23 -10.99
CA TYR A 29 4.85 -10.93 -11.66
C TYR A 29 6.15 -10.22 -11.33
N TRP A 30 6.94 -10.72 -10.38
CA TRP A 30 8.25 -10.17 -10.01
C TRP A 30 9.26 -11.27 -9.70
N SER A 31 9.32 -12.27 -10.57
CA SER A 31 10.18 -13.46 -10.40
C SER A 31 11.68 -13.16 -10.27
N ASP A 32 12.12 -11.99 -10.77
CA ASP A 32 13.49 -11.49 -10.72
C ASP A 32 13.75 -10.52 -9.54
N CYS A 33 12.82 -10.40 -8.59
CA CYS A 33 12.94 -9.48 -7.46
C CYS A 33 14.27 -9.71 -6.69
N PRO A 34 15.19 -8.72 -6.67
CA PRO A 34 16.48 -8.87 -6.01
C PRO A 34 16.42 -8.52 -4.51
N TYR A 35 15.26 -8.10 -4.02
CA TYR A 35 15.10 -7.49 -2.70
C TYR A 35 14.62 -8.51 -1.66
N SER A 36 15.04 -8.31 -0.41
CA SER A 36 14.46 -9.06 0.71
C SER A 36 13.01 -8.64 0.93
N ILE A 37 12.12 -9.62 1.06
CA ILE A 37 10.70 -9.38 1.30
C ILE A 37 10.37 -9.77 2.74
N TYR A 38 9.83 -8.81 3.48
CA TYR A 38 9.44 -8.97 4.88
C TYR A 38 7.92 -8.92 5.02
N LEU A 39 7.36 -9.92 5.70
CA LEU A 39 5.97 -9.92 6.14
C LEU A 39 5.92 -9.54 7.62
N ILE A 40 5.14 -8.52 7.97
CA ILE A 40 4.79 -8.22 9.35
C ILE A 40 3.58 -9.06 9.74
N SER A 41 3.71 -9.84 10.81
CA SER A 41 2.62 -10.65 11.39
C SER A 41 2.62 -10.52 12.92
N ASN A 42 1.56 -11.01 13.58
CA ASN A 42 1.55 -11.04 15.04
C ASN A 42 2.35 -12.24 15.55
N HIS A 43 1.87 -13.44 15.22
CA HIS A 43 2.42 -14.70 15.73
C HIS A 43 2.56 -15.76 14.63
N LYS A 44 1.74 -15.68 13.57
CA LYS A 44 1.78 -16.62 12.45
C LYS A 44 3.02 -16.43 11.58
N ASP A 45 3.39 -17.50 10.90
CA ASP A 45 4.44 -17.51 9.89
C ASP A 45 3.86 -17.32 8.48
N SER A 46 4.62 -16.74 7.56
CA SER A 46 4.24 -16.62 6.14
C SER A 46 3.94 -18.00 5.54
N GLY A 47 4.68 -19.03 5.98
CA GLY A 47 4.65 -20.36 5.36
C GLY A 47 5.30 -20.39 3.98
N ASP A 48 6.05 -19.35 3.63
CA ASP A 48 6.78 -19.19 2.37
C ASP A 48 8.24 -18.88 2.67
N GLU A 49 9.15 -19.77 2.27
CA GLU A 49 10.58 -19.67 2.57
C GLU A 49 11.25 -18.45 1.89
N SER A 50 10.66 -17.92 0.82
CA SER A 50 11.15 -16.72 0.15
C SER A 50 10.78 -15.42 0.89
N ILE A 51 9.90 -15.50 1.89
CA ILE A 51 9.36 -14.36 2.62
C ILE A 51 9.77 -14.42 4.09
N ARG A 52 10.54 -13.43 4.55
CA ARG A 52 10.98 -13.35 5.94
C ARG A 52 9.86 -12.78 6.81
N THR A 53 9.37 -13.57 7.76
CA THR A 53 8.33 -13.10 8.68
C THR A 53 8.94 -12.40 9.90
N ILE A 54 8.49 -11.18 10.20
CA ILE A 54 8.78 -10.46 11.45
C ILE A 54 7.53 -10.53 12.35
N LYS A 55 7.64 -11.30 13.43
CA LYS A 55 6.56 -11.53 14.41
C LYS A 55 6.60 -10.45 15.48
N VAL A 56 5.67 -9.51 15.41
CA VAL A 56 5.65 -8.35 16.33
C VAL A 56 4.94 -8.64 17.64
N GLY A 57 4.32 -9.82 17.79
CA GLY A 57 3.55 -10.22 18.97
C GLY A 57 2.15 -9.61 18.94
N GLU A 58 1.65 -9.20 20.10
CA GLU A 58 0.31 -8.63 20.24
C GLU A 58 0.07 -7.43 19.29
N HIS A 59 -1.16 -7.31 18.78
CA HIS A 59 -1.51 -6.21 17.89
C HIS A 59 -1.68 -4.91 18.69
N LEU A 60 -0.73 -3.99 18.54
CA LEU A 60 -0.71 -2.70 19.24
C LEU A 60 -0.96 -1.50 18.31
N GLY A 61 -1.64 -1.75 17.19
CA GLY A 61 -1.85 -0.77 16.11
C GLY A 61 -0.80 -0.86 15.01
N TRP A 62 -1.13 -0.30 13.85
CA TRP A 62 -0.28 -0.28 12.67
C TRP A 62 1.07 0.39 12.95
N GLY A 63 1.06 1.56 13.60
CA GLY A 63 2.28 2.31 13.85
C GLY A 63 3.24 1.57 14.78
N SER A 64 2.74 1.03 15.90
CA SER A 64 3.56 0.23 16.82
C SER A 64 4.16 -1.00 16.15
N ASN A 65 3.34 -1.75 15.42
CA ASN A 65 3.74 -2.98 14.75
C ASN A 65 4.79 -2.71 13.66
N THR A 66 4.52 -1.73 12.79
CA THR A 66 5.43 -1.35 11.71
C THR A 66 6.75 -0.80 12.25
N LYS A 67 6.70 0.06 13.27
CA LYS A 67 7.90 0.62 13.92
C LYS A 67 8.79 -0.48 14.49
N LYS A 68 8.20 -1.45 15.20
CA LYS A 68 8.92 -2.61 15.74
C LYS A 68 9.59 -3.42 14.63
N ALA A 69 8.88 -3.68 13.54
CA ALA A 69 9.44 -4.43 12.41
C ALA A 69 10.57 -3.67 11.70
N LEU A 70 10.43 -2.36 11.49
CA LEU A 70 11.46 -1.54 10.83
C LEU A 70 12.77 -1.51 11.61
N ALA A 71 12.75 -1.72 12.93
CA ALA A 71 13.97 -1.82 13.75
C ALA A 71 14.80 -3.09 13.45
N GLU A 72 14.20 -4.12 12.85
CA GLU A 72 14.88 -5.36 12.44
C GLU A 72 15.36 -5.32 10.98
N ILE A 73 14.97 -4.30 10.22
CA ILE A 73 15.27 -4.13 8.80
C ILE A 73 16.48 -3.21 8.66
N HIS A 74 17.50 -3.66 7.96
CA HIS A 74 18.79 -2.97 7.86
C HIS A 74 18.87 -2.05 6.63
N GLU A 75 18.04 -2.35 5.63
CA GLU A 75 17.93 -1.65 4.36
C GLU A 75 17.54 -0.18 4.57
N GLU A 76 18.03 0.72 3.71
CA GLU A 76 17.83 2.17 3.86
C GLU A 76 16.49 2.63 3.31
N TYR A 77 16.01 1.98 2.26
CA TYR A 77 14.74 2.27 1.63
C TYR A 77 13.75 1.13 1.84
N ILE A 78 12.46 1.46 1.82
CA ILE A 78 11.35 0.51 2.00
C ILE A 78 10.37 0.65 0.84
N LEU A 79 10.09 -0.43 0.11
CA LEU A 79 8.87 -0.56 -0.70
C LEU A 79 7.76 -1.08 0.22
N TYR A 80 6.92 -0.16 0.66
CA TYR A 80 5.83 -0.43 1.59
C TYR A 80 4.57 -0.90 0.85
N LEU A 81 3.98 -1.99 1.31
CA LEU A 81 2.75 -2.60 0.80
C LEU A 81 1.80 -3.00 1.94
N GLN A 82 0.49 -3.04 1.66
CA GLN A 82 -0.48 -3.78 2.48
C GLN A 82 -0.65 -5.20 1.94
N GLU A 83 -1.16 -6.12 2.76
CA GLU A 83 -1.27 -7.53 2.40
C GLU A 83 -2.23 -7.86 1.25
N ASP A 84 -3.05 -6.91 0.83
CA ASP A 84 -4.08 -7.10 -0.19
C ASP A 84 -3.76 -6.37 -1.51
N TYR A 85 -2.53 -5.88 -1.68
CA TYR A 85 -2.04 -5.25 -2.91
C TYR A 85 -1.46 -6.30 -3.88
N PHE A 86 -2.32 -7.22 -4.33
CA PHE A 86 -1.93 -8.28 -5.27
C PHE A 86 -1.45 -7.68 -6.60
N LEU A 87 -0.32 -8.15 -7.11
CA LEU A 87 0.16 -7.77 -8.44
C LEU A 87 -0.77 -8.33 -9.53
N GLY A 88 -1.11 -7.49 -10.50
CA GLY A 88 -1.92 -7.83 -11.67
C GLY A 88 -1.16 -7.81 -12.99
N ALA A 89 0.07 -7.31 -13.00
CA ALA A 89 0.96 -7.28 -14.15
C ALA A 89 2.43 -7.26 -13.69
N PRO A 90 3.40 -7.55 -14.59
CA PRO A 90 4.82 -7.60 -14.23
C PRO A 90 5.33 -6.32 -13.54
N MET A 91 6.04 -6.49 -12.43
CA MET A 91 6.75 -5.42 -11.72
C MET A 91 8.12 -5.21 -12.36
N SER A 92 8.51 -3.96 -12.61
CA SER A 92 9.81 -3.63 -13.19
C SER A 92 10.84 -3.36 -12.09
N THR A 93 11.86 -4.21 -11.99
CA THR A 93 13.01 -3.99 -11.09
C THR A 93 13.71 -2.66 -11.40
N ASP A 94 13.89 -2.32 -12.68
CA ASP A 94 14.49 -1.05 -13.13
C ASP A 94 13.66 0.17 -12.67
N ALA A 95 12.33 0.06 -12.67
CA ALA A 95 11.47 1.13 -12.16
C ALA A 95 11.66 1.32 -10.65
N VAL A 96 11.78 0.23 -9.89
CA VAL A 96 12.06 0.27 -8.46
C VAL A 96 13.42 0.92 -8.17
N GLU A 97 14.47 0.52 -8.89
CA GLU A 97 15.79 1.14 -8.77
C GLU A 97 15.74 2.64 -9.09
N LYS A 98 15.02 3.02 -10.16
CA LYS A 98 14.81 4.42 -10.52
C LYS A 98 14.14 5.23 -9.41
N HIS A 99 13.14 4.68 -8.71
CA HIS A 99 12.53 5.36 -7.57
C HIS A 99 13.52 5.60 -6.44
N VAL A 100 14.34 4.60 -6.10
CA VAL A 100 15.34 4.73 -5.04
C VAL A 100 16.40 5.77 -5.40
N HIS A 101 16.89 5.76 -6.65
CA HIS A 101 17.81 6.78 -7.13
C HIS A 101 17.20 8.17 -7.09
N PHE A 102 15.94 8.33 -7.52
CA PHE A 102 15.24 9.61 -7.39
C PHE A 102 15.15 10.08 -5.94
N CYS A 103 14.82 9.18 -4.99
CA CYS A 103 14.82 9.50 -3.57
C CYS A 103 16.20 9.98 -3.08
N SER A 104 17.26 9.26 -3.42
CA SER A 104 18.62 9.55 -2.99
C SER A 104 19.12 10.88 -3.56
N ASP A 105 19.03 11.05 -4.88
CA ASP A 105 19.62 12.19 -5.60
C ASP A 105 18.90 13.51 -5.30
N ASN A 106 17.60 13.46 -4.95
CA ASN A 106 16.76 14.64 -4.74
C ASN A 106 16.37 14.87 -3.27
N ASN A 107 16.87 14.01 -2.37
CA ASN A 107 16.50 13.99 -0.96
C ASN A 107 14.97 13.96 -0.77
N VAL A 108 14.32 12.98 -1.41
CA VAL A 108 12.88 12.72 -1.29
C VAL A 108 12.67 11.57 -0.30
N ASP A 109 11.75 11.78 0.65
CA ASP A 109 11.48 10.83 1.73
C ASP A 109 10.44 9.77 1.35
N TYR A 110 9.55 10.11 0.42
CA TYR A 110 8.37 9.34 0.06
C TYR A 110 8.02 9.50 -1.41
N ILE A 111 7.79 8.39 -2.10
CA ILE A 111 7.16 8.37 -3.42
C ILE A 111 5.95 7.45 -3.36
N ARG A 112 4.76 7.98 -3.60
CA ARG A 112 3.57 7.15 -3.85
C ARG A 112 3.60 6.62 -5.28
N LEU A 113 3.36 5.33 -5.44
CA LEU A 113 3.38 4.63 -6.74
C LEU A 113 1.98 4.46 -7.35
N GLU A 114 0.95 4.96 -6.67
CA GLU A 114 -0.46 4.83 -7.03
C GLU A 114 -1.26 6.11 -6.72
N ALA A 115 -2.48 6.18 -7.26
CA ALA A 115 -3.43 7.25 -7.04
C ALA A 115 -3.65 7.54 -5.53
N PRO A 116 -3.95 8.80 -5.16
CA PRO A 116 -4.25 9.91 -6.07
C PRO A 116 -2.99 10.58 -6.64
N TYR A 117 -3.00 10.83 -7.95
CA TYR A 117 -1.92 11.53 -8.65
C TYR A 117 -1.97 13.06 -8.43
N ARG A 118 -0.90 13.73 -8.87
CA ARG A 118 -0.68 15.18 -8.71
C ARG A 118 -0.19 15.81 -10.00
N ASP A 119 -0.77 15.42 -11.14
CA ASP A 119 -0.32 15.88 -12.47
C ASP A 119 -0.32 17.41 -12.63
N ASN A 120 -1.05 18.14 -11.77
CA ASN A 120 -1.08 19.59 -11.70
C ASN A 120 0.07 20.22 -10.89
N LEU A 121 0.92 19.41 -10.27
CA LEU A 121 2.10 19.81 -9.49
C LEU A 121 3.36 19.10 -10.05
N PRO A 122 3.73 19.32 -11.32
CA PRO A 122 4.89 18.68 -11.91
C PRO A 122 6.19 19.18 -11.27
N ILE A 123 7.17 18.29 -11.12
CA ILE A 123 8.52 18.68 -10.73
C ILE A 123 9.24 19.21 -11.97
N HIS A 124 9.79 20.43 -11.89
CA HIS A 124 10.44 21.06 -13.04
C HIS A 124 11.60 20.20 -13.57
N GLY A 125 11.61 19.94 -14.88
CA GLY A 125 12.63 19.10 -15.52
C GLY A 125 12.46 17.59 -15.30
N ASN A 126 11.41 17.15 -14.61
CA ASN A 126 11.13 15.74 -14.35
C ASN A 126 9.73 15.35 -14.87
N ILE A 127 9.68 14.37 -15.76
CA ILE A 127 8.42 13.88 -16.36
C ILE A 127 7.79 12.71 -15.61
N ASP A 128 8.55 12.10 -14.70
CA ASP A 128 8.20 10.87 -14.00
C ASP A 128 7.41 11.12 -12.72
N TYR A 129 7.69 12.24 -12.05
CA TYR A 129 7.17 12.52 -10.72
C TYR A 129 6.52 13.90 -10.63
N CYS A 130 5.57 13.99 -9.70
CA CYS A 130 4.91 15.21 -9.29
C CYS A 130 5.12 15.41 -7.79
N GLU A 131 5.08 16.67 -7.32
CA GLU A 131 5.12 16.97 -5.90
C GLU A 131 3.86 16.44 -5.21
N ASP A 132 4.02 15.87 -4.01
CA ASP A 132 2.90 15.50 -3.14
C ASP A 132 3.02 16.25 -1.80
N PRO A 133 2.58 17.52 -1.77
CA PRO A 133 2.76 18.36 -0.59
C PRO A 133 1.90 17.87 0.56
N VAL A 134 2.36 18.05 1.80
CA VAL A 134 1.66 17.66 3.04
C VAL A 134 0.23 18.20 3.11
N ALA A 135 -0.03 19.39 2.55
CA ALA A 135 -1.37 19.97 2.52
C ALA A 135 -2.35 19.26 1.56
N ALA A 136 -1.85 18.40 0.66
CA ALA A 136 -2.68 17.66 -0.26
C ALA A 136 -3.39 16.50 0.44
N LYS A 137 -4.65 16.29 0.08
CA LYS A 137 -5.45 15.21 0.66
C LYS A 137 -4.86 13.84 0.30
N TYR A 138 -4.71 12.98 1.30
CA TYR A 138 -4.08 11.66 1.18
C TYR A 138 -2.61 11.73 0.75
N ALA A 139 -1.91 12.84 1.03
CA ALA A 139 -0.45 12.83 0.99
C ALA A 139 0.07 11.83 2.04
N PHE A 140 1.16 11.14 1.71
CA PHE A 140 1.77 10.13 2.59
C PHE A 140 0.84 8.98 3.01
N SER A 141 -0.12 8.59 2.16
CA SER A 141 -1.01 7.44 2.41
C SER A 141 -0.28 6.09 2.44
N LEU A 142 -0.97 5.06 2.94
CA LEU A 142 -0.52 3.66 3.03
C LEU A 142 -0.67 2.89 1.70
N GLN A 143 -0.85 3.61 0.59
CA GLN A 143 -0.76 3.03 -0.76
C GLN A 143 0.66 2.50 -1.04
N PRO A 144 0.84 1.67 -2.10
CA PRO A 144 2.17 1.24 -2.51
C PRO A 144 3.11 2.44 -2.66
N SER A 145 4.24 2.41 -1.93
CA SER A 145 5.12 3.55 -1.83
C SER A 145 6.56 3.16 -1.55
N ILE A 146 7.49 3.98 -2.05
CA ILE A 146 8.90 3.93 -1.66
C ILE A 146 9.14 4.96 -0.57
N TRP A 147 9.78 4.54 0.51
CA TRP A 147 10.12 5.39 1.65
C TRP A 147 11.62 5.34 1.93
N LYS A 148 12.17 6.46 2.40
CA LYS A 148 13.35 6.41 3.26
C LYS A 148 12.94 5.81 4.61
N LYS A 149 13.63 4.76 5.07
CA LYS A 149 13.25 3.98 6.26
C LYS A 149 13.10 4.86 7.50
N ASP A 150 14.06 5.74 7.75
CA ASP A 150 14.03 6.63 8.93
C ASP A 150 12.80 7.54 8.93
N SER A 151 12.43 8.05 7.75
CA SER A 151 11.24 8.88 7.56
C SER A 151 9.98 8.05 7.82
N LEU A 152 9.85 6.85 7.25
CA LEU A 152 8.71 5.96 7.54
C LEU A 152 8.63 5.62 9.04
N HIS A 153 9.76 5.29 9.68
CA HIS A 153 9.83 4.99 11.10
C HIS A 153 9.37 6.18 11.96
N GLN A 154 9.71 7.42 11.59
CA GLN A 154 9.22 8.63 12.27
C GLN A 154 7.69 8.78 12.20
N PHE A 155 7.07 8.32 11.11
CA PHE A 155 5.62 8.44 10.89
C PHE A 155 4.81 7.22 11.36
N CYS A 156 5.49 6.18 11.84
CA CYS A 156 4.87 5.06 12.55
C CYS A 156 4.53 5.45 14.00
N ILE A 157 3.43 6.20 14.17
CA ILE A 157 3.00 6.69 15.50
C ILE A 157 2.46 5.53 16.34
N GLU A 158 3.02 5.36 17.55
CA GLU A 158 2.62 4.29 18.46
C GLU A 158 1.13 4.35 18.80
N GLY A 159 0.49 3.19 18.82
CA GLY A 159 -0.95 3.00 19.06
C GLY A 159 -1.85 3.33 17.87
N TRP A 160 -1.37 4.00 16.82
CA TRP A 160 -2.22 4.37 15.69
C TRP A 160 -2.57 3.17 14.83
N THR A 161 -3.85 3.03 14.50
CA THR A 161 -4.30 2.12 13.44
C THR A 161 -3.95 2.72 12.06
N GLY A 162 -4.00 1.90 11.00
CA GLY A 162 -3.82 2.41 9.63
C GLY A 162 -4.84 3.49 9.27
N TRP A 163 -6.06 3.41 9.82
CA TRP A 163 -7.09 4.45 9.64
C TRP A 163 -6.79 5.73 10.40
N ASP A 164 -6.16 5.65 11.57
CA ASP A 164 -5.72 6.84 12.30
C ASP A 164 -4.59 7.53 11.55
N TYR A 165 -3.65 6.77 11.01
CA TYR A 165 -2.59 7.28 10.17
C TYR A 165 -3.14 8.03 8.95
N GLU A 166 -3.97 7.37 8.14
CA GLU A 166 -4.58 7.95 6.92
C GLU A 166 -5.39 9.23 7.16
N ARG A 167 -5.97 9.37 8.37
CA ARG A 167 -6.78 10.53 8.73
C ARG A 167 -5.97 11.67 9.33
N ASN A 168 -4.89 11.37 10.06
CA ASN A 168 -4.26 12.34 10.95
C ASN A 168 -2.79 12.64 10.61
N ILE A 169 -2.14 11.88 9.72
CA ILE A 169 -0.68 12.04 9.51
C ILE A 169 -0.31 13.41 8.95
N CYS A 170 -1.06 13.92 7.96
CA CYS A 170 -0.79 15.24 7.39
C CYS A 170 -0.95 16.36 8.43
N ASP A 171 -2.01 16.31 9.24
CA ASP A 171 -2.25 17.26 10.33
C ASP A 171 -1.15 17.18 11.39
N TYR A 172 -0.69 15.96 11.71
CA TYR A 172 0.44 15.73 12.62
C TYR A 172 1.73 16.36 12.09
N ILE A 173 2.06 16.15 10.81
CA ILE A 173 3.25 16.73 10.16
C ILE A 173 3.18 18.26 10.22
N GLN A 174 2.04 18.85 9.85
CA GLN A 174 1.85 20.31 9.85
C GLN A 174 1.95 20.91 11.26
N LYS A 175 1.25 20.31 12.24
CA LYS A 175 1.24 20.78 13.63
C LYS A 175 2.63 20.75 14.25
N ASN A 176 3.40 19.71 13.97
CA ASN A 176 4.75 19.54 14.50
C ASN A 176 5.83 20.19 13.62
N LYS A 177 5.45 20.85 12.51
CA LYS A 177 6.38 21.49 11.55
C LYS A 177 7.50 20.57 11.09
N ILE A 178 7.16 19.30 10.85
CA ILE A 178 8.13 18.29 10.40
C ILE A 178 8.43 18.56 8.92
N ASN A 179 9.72 18.68 8.59
CA ASN A 179 10.15 18.79 7.21
C ASN A 179 10.18 17.39 6.57
N ILE A 180 9.41 17.22 5.49
CA ILE A 180 9.30 15.97 4.74
C ILE A 180 9.06 16.30 3.27
N ARG A 181 9.71 15.56 2.38
CA ARG A 181 9.54 15.71 0.93
C ARG A 181 8.82 14.51 0.35
N GLY A 182 7.59 14.75 -0.09
CA GLY A 182 6.74 13.76 -0.76
C GLY A 182 6.68 13.98 -2.26
N SER A 183 6.65 12.89 -3.00
CA SER A 183 6.39 12.85 -4.44
C SER A 183 5.38 11.75 -4.76
N VAL A 184 4.82 11.79 -5.96
CA VAL A 184 3.98 10.74 -6.52
C VAL A 184 4.36 10.51 -7.97
N VAL A 185 4.23 9.28 -8.45
CA VAL A 185 4.36 8.97 -9.87
C VAL A 185 3.34 9.78 -10.69
N ASN A 186 3.81 10.39 -11.78
CA ASN A 186 2.94 11.06 -12.74
C ASN A 186 1.98 10.04 -13.37
N SER A 187 0.69 10.36 -13.45
CA SER A 187 -0.32 9.41 -13.92
C SER A 187 0.00 8.85 -15.32
N LYS A 188 0.62 9.66 -16.19
CA LYS A 188 1.01 9.26 -17.55
C LYS A 188 2.12 8.22 -17.58
N ARG A 189 2.88 8.08 -16.49
CA ARG A 189 4.00 7.14 -16.34
C ARG A 189 3.65 5.94 -15.47
N LYS A 190 2.43 5.87 -14.92
CA LYS A 190 1.95 4.78 -14.07
C LYS A 190 2.12 3.40 -14.71
N ALA A 191 1.88 3.26 -16.00
CA ALA A 191 2.01 1.97 -16.69
C ALA A 191 3.48 1.48 -16.75
N ASP A 192 4.44 2.41 -16.74
CA ASP A 192 5.87 2.09 -16.89
C ASP A 192 6.57 1.96 -15.53
N ILE A 193 6.23 2.85 -14.59
CA ILE A 193 6.95 3.04 -13.32
C ILE A 193 6.00 3.16 -12.12
N GLY A 194 4.75 2.74 -12.25
CA GLY A 194 3.82 2.63 -11.12
C GLY A 194 3.90 1.26 -10.46
N PHE A 195 3.10 1.04 -9.41
CA PHE A 195 2.91 -0.29 -8.85
C PHE A 195 1.75 -1.00 -9.57
N PRO A 196 1.98 -2.12 -10.28
CA PRO A 196 0.99 -2.76 -11.14
C PRO A 196 0.09 -3.73 -10.35
N MET A 197 -0.67 -3.20 -9.40
CA MET A 197 -1.63 -4.00 -8.62
C MET A 197 -2.94 -4.25 -9.39
N VAL A 198 -3.62 -5.34 -9.02
CA VAL A 198 -5.01 -5.60 -9.39
C VAL A 198 -5.85 -4.37 -9.07
N ASP A 199 -6.71 -3.96 -10.01
CA ASP A 199 -7.49 -2.72 -9.91
C ASP A 199 -8.15 -2.53 -8.53
N GLY A 200 -7.67 -1.53 -7.79
CA GLY A 200 -8.11 -1.26 -6.43
C GLY A 200 -7.33 -2.07 -5.40
N THR A 201 -8.02 -2.71 -4.47
CA THR A 201 -7.40 -3.38 -3.32
C THR A 201 -8.07 -4.73 -3.18
N GLY A 202 -7.37 -5.75 -2.67
CA GLY A 202 -7.98 -7.07 -2.47
C GLY A 202 -9.15 -7.01 -1.48
N ILE A 203 -8.99 -6.26 -0.39
CA ILE A 203 -9.95 -6.16 0.71
C ILE A 203 -10.33 -4.71 1.01
N ARG A 204 -11.63 -4.47 1.17
CA ARG A 204 -12.16 -3.21 1.66
C ARG A 204 -13.01 -3.44 2.89
N LYS A 205 -12.61 -2.83 4.01
CA LYS A 205 -13.32 -2.95 5.30
C LYS A 205 -13.59 -4.42 5.70
N GLY A 206 -12.61 -5.29 5.48
CA GLY A 206 -12.69 -6.72 5.82
C GLY A 206 -13.46 -7.61 4.83
N ILE A 207 -13.93 -7.05 3.72
CA ILE A 207 -14.68 -7.75 2.66
C ILE A 207 -13.82 -7.82 1.39
N TRP A 208 -13.83 -8.96 0.69
CA TRP A 208 -13.20 -9.06 -0.62
C TRP A 208 -13.84 -8.09 -1.61
N THR A 209 -13.02 -7.28 -2.27
CA THR A 209 -13.49 -6.50 -3.41
C THR A 209 -13.80 -7.44 -4.58
N ARG A 210 -14.57 -6.96 -5.56
CA ARG A 210 -14.87 -7.77 -6.75
C ARG A 210 -13.63 -8.13 -7.57
N GLU A 211 -12.64 -7.26 -7.60
CA GLU A 211 -11.39 -7.50 -8.32
C GLU A 211 -10.50 -8.46 -7.54
N GLY A 212 -10.37 -8.28 -6.22
CA GLY A 212 -9.69 -9.24 -5.34
C GLY A 212 -10.32 -10.64 -5.42
N TYR A 213 -11.64 -10.73 -5.33
CA TYR A 213 -12.35 -12.01 -5.48
C TYR A 213 -12.11 -12.66 -6.85
N ARG A 214 -12.14 -11.87 -7.93
CA ARG A 214 -11.88 -12.37 -9.28
C ARG A 214 -10.46 -12.94 -9.39
N TYR A 215 -9.48 -12.19 -8.90
CA TYR A 215 -8.09 -12.63 -8.85
C TYR A 215 -7.94 -13.96 -8.10
N LEU A 216 -8.61 -14.12 -6.95
CA LEU A 216 -8.57 -15.38 -6.20
C LEU A 216 -9.10 -16.57 -7.01
N ILE A 217 -10.25 -16.40 -7.67
CA ILE A 217 -10.88 -17.47 -8.46
C ILE A 217 -10.02 -17.82 -9.69
N GLU A 218 -9.52 -16.81 -10.41
CA GLU A 218 -8.69 -17.00 -11.60
C GLU A 218 -7.36 -17.72 -11.30
N ASN A 219 -6.85 -17.58 -10.07
CA ASN A 219 -5.64 -18.25 -9.61
C ASN A 219 -5.91 -19.51 -8.75
N GLY A 220 -7.15 -20.00 -8.71
CA GLY A 220 -7.50 -21.27 -8.06
C GLY A 220 -7.49 -21.24 -6.53
N PHE A 221 -7.54 -20.07 -5.90
CA PHE A 221 -7.63 -19.96 -4.44
C PHE A 221 -9.05 -20.24 -3.94
N ASN A 222 -9.15 -21.00 -2.84
CA ASN A 222 -10.42 -21.28 -2.19
C ASN A 222 -10.87 -20.08 -1.33
N VAL A 223 -11.78 -19.26 -1.86
CA VAL A 223 -12.29 -18.08 -1.17
C VAL A 223 -13.22 -18.43 0.00
N GLU A 224 -13.95 -19.55 -0.08
CA GLU A 224 -14.89 -19.96 0.97
C GLU A 224 -14.16 -20.31 2.27
N ALA A 225 -12.96 -20.89 2.16
CA ALA A 225 -12.09 -21.20 3.29
C ALA A 225 -11.65 -19.95 4.06
N ALA A 226 -11.63 -18.77 3.43
CA ALA A 226 -11.29 -17.51 4.08
C ALA A 226 -12.44 -16.92 4.92
N GLY A 227 -13.69 -17.38 4.71
CA GLY A 227 -14.87 -16.93 5.48
C GLY A 227 -15.26 -15.46 5.31
N ARG A 228 -14.59 -14.70 4.42
CA ARG A 228 -14.90 -13.28 4.16
C ARG A 228 -16.03 -13.12 3.16
N LYS A 229 -16.87 -12.11 3.40
CA LYS A 229 -17.89 -11.67 2.45
C LYS A 229 -17.25 -11.08 1.19
N VAL A 230 -18.02 -11.00 0.10
CA VAL A 230 -17.63 -10.39 -1.18
C VAL A 230 -18.50 -9.17 -1.47
N GLU A 231 -17.92 -8.11 -2.01
CA GLU A 231 -18.64 -6.88 -2.40
C GLU A 231 -19.76 -7.17 -3.42
N GLY A 232 -20.96 -6.64 -3.12
CA GLY A 232 -22.09 -6.67 -4.06
C GLY A 232 -21.83 -5.87 -5.34
N LYS A 233 -22.44 -6.30 -6.45
CA LYS A 233 -22.29 -5.66 -7.79
C LYS A 233 -22.56 -4.15 -7.76
N PHE A 234 -23.59 -3.72 -7.04
CA PHE A 234 -24.01 -2.32 -6.94
C PHE A 234 -22.96 -1.44 -6.23
N MET A 235 -22.47 -1.89 -5.07
CA MET A 235 -21.46 -1.17 -4.29
C MET A 235 -20.15 -0.98 -5.08
N SER A 236 -19.72 -2.01 -5.80
CA SER A 236 -18.52 -1.92 -6.64
C SER A 236 -18.69 -0.91 -7.78
N CYS A 237 -19.84 -0.89 -8.45
CA CYS A 237 -20.14 0.09 -9.51
C CYS A 237 -20.12 1.53 -8.98
N CYS A 238 -20.75 1.78 -7.83
CA CYS A 238 -20.74 3.09 -7.19
C CYS A 238 -19.33 3.58 -6.80
N MET A 239 -18.43 2.65 -6.47
CA MET A 239 -17.05 2.96 -6.09
C MET A 239 -16.13 3.18 -7.31
N LYS A 240 -16.46 2.65 -8.49
CA LYS A 240 -15.70 2.86 -9.75
C LYS A 240 -16.02 4.19 -10.44
N GLN A 241 -17.05 4.93 -10.02
CA GLN A 241 -17.41 6.20 -10.66
C GLN A 241 -16.45 7.35 -10.30
N HIS A 242 -15.67 7.79 -11.28
CA HIS A 242 -14.97 9.09 -11.26
C HIS A 242 -15.90 10.18 -11.82
N GLY A 243 -16.11 11.29 -11.08
CA GLY A 243 -16.85 12.48 -11.55
C GLY A 243 -18.18 12.77 -10.82
N PHE A 244 -19.04 13.57 -11.48
CA PHE A 244 -20.21 14.30 -10.95
C PHE A 244 -21.25 13.45 -10.18
N PHE A 245 -21.22 12.12 -10.30
CA PHE A 245 -22.10 11.17 -9.58
C PHE A 245 -21.62 10.80 -8.16
N LYS A 246 -20.53 11.39 -7.65
CA LYS A 246 -19.97 11.13 -6.30
C LYS A 246 -20.94 11.35 -5.13
N ILE A 247 -21.86 12.30 -5.22
CA ILE A 247 -22.71 12.70 -4.08
C ILE A 247 -23.85 11.69 -3.85
N PRO A 248 -24.65 11.29 -4.86
CA PRO A 248 -25.68 10.26 -4.66
C PRO A 248 -25.08 8.92 -4.22
N ALA A 249 -23.98 8.48 -4.86
CA ALA A 249 -23.34 7.20 -4.55
C ALA A 249 -22.84 7.13 -3.10
N ARG A 250 -22.21 8.20 -2.57
CA ARG A 250 -21.72 8.23 -1.17
C ARG A 250 -22.84 8.22 -0.14
N VAL A 251 -23.95 8.91 -0.41
CA VAL A 251 -25.13 8.90 0.48
C VAL A 251 -25.76 7.51 0.49
N ILE A 252 -25.91 6.87 -0.67
CA ILE A 252 -26.44 5.52 -0.78
C ILE A 252 -25.52 4.50 -0.10
N ILE A 253 -24.20 4.59 -0.31
CA ILE A 253 -23.21 3.74 0.37
C ILE A 253 -23.31 3.90 1.89
N ARG A 254 -23.37 5.13 2.42
CA ARG A 254 -23.52 5.36 3.87
C ARG A 254 -24.83 4.83 4.44
N ILE A 255 -25.92 4.91 3.67
CA ILE A 255 -27.22 4.34 4.07
C ILE A 255 -27.12 2.81 4.09
N MET A 256 -26.56 2.20 3.04
CA MET A 256 -26.39 0.74 2.96
C MET A 256 -25.46 0.19 4.04
N GLU A 257 -24.36 0.90 4.35
CA GLU A 257 -23.45 0.54 5.45
C GLU A 257 -24.16 0.51 6.80
N LYS A 258 -25.13 1.41 7.02
CA LYS A 258 -25.96 1.46 8.24
C LYS A 258 -26.95 0.30 8.34
N PHE A 259 -27.31 -0.31 7.22
CA PHE A 259 -28.19 -1.49 7.17
C PHE A 259 -27.43 -2.82 7.25
N MET A 260 -26.15 -2.86 6.83
CA MET A 260 -25.30 -4.06 6.89
C MET A 260 -24.57 -4.23 8.23
N SER A 261 -24.63 -3.24 9.14
CA SER A 261 -24.09 -3.30 10.51
C SER A 261 -25.10 -3.85 11.52
N ARG A 262 -26.07 -4.66 11.08
CA ARG A 262 -26.99 -5.42 11.93
C ARG A 262 -26.82 -6.91 11.66
#